data_AF-A0A4Q8QI59-F1
#
_entry.id   AF-A0A4Q8QI59-F1
#
_cell.length_a   1.000
_cell.length_b   1.000
_cell.length_c   1.000
_cell.angle_alpha   90.00
_cell.angle_beta   90.00
_cell.angle_gamma   90.00
#
_symmetry.space_group_name_H-M   'P 1'
#
loop_
_entity.id
_entity.type
_entity.pdbx_description
1 polymer ?
#
loop_
_entity_poly.entity_id
_entity_poly.type
_entity_poly.pdbx_seq_one_letter_code
_entity_poly.pdbx_strand_id
1 'polypeptide(L)'
;MFFFQEGFTYRNFLLDVLTIFFFIVCFWLLITVASDLFRRHDISGWVKAIWVIGWIIFPFIFMLAYLIFQGRGMAERNMQQARQARDELRSAIGFSAADEIEKLGRLKQAGSISDAEFTRLRARLVQ
;
A
#
# COMPACT_ATOMS: atom_id res chain seq x y z
N MET A 1 32.94 10.77 34.24
CA MET A 1 31.75 11.37 34.88
C MET A 1 31.56 12.78 34.32
N PHE A 2 31.01 12.89 33.10
CA PHE A 2 30.96 14.15 32.33
C PHE A 2 29.54 14.56 31.91
N PHE A 3 28.51 13.83 32.35
CA PHE A 3 27.13 13.97 31.86
C PHE A 3 26.14 14.63 32.84
N PHE A 4 26.56 14.98 34.07
CA PHE A 4 25.64 15.45 35.13
C PHE A 4 25.80 16.93 35.53
N GLN A 5 26.55 17.74 34.77
CA GLN A 5 26.76 19.17 35.11
C GLN A 5 25.77 20.14 34.43
N GLU A 6 24.89 19.65 33.57
CA GLU A 6 23.84 20.49 32.98
C GLU A 6 22.69 20.64 33.98
N GLY A 7 22.56 21.82 34.60
CA GLY A 7 21.44 22.11 35.50
C GLY A 7 20.08 21.95 34.79
N PHE A 8 19.03 21.61 35.54
CA PHE A 8 17.66 21.50 35.02
C PHE A 8 17.18 22.87 34.51
N THR A 9 17.47 23.12 33.24
CA THR A 9 17.10 24.33 32.51
C THR A 9 15.94 24.00 31.59
N TYR A 10 14.97 24.89 31.42
CA TYR A 10 13.83 24.69 30.52
C TYR A 10 14.25 24.20 29.11
N ARG A 11 15.34 24.76 28.56
CA ARG A 11 15.92 24.31 27.29
C ARG A 11 16.35 22.84 27.34
N ASN A 12 17.07 22.43 28.38
CA ASN A 12 17.58 21.07 28.51
C ASN A 12 16.41 20.09 28.71
N PHE A 13 15.41 20.46 29.51
CA PHE A 13 14.17 19.68 29.64
C PHE A 13 13.45 19.45 28.30
N LEU A 14 13.29 20.51 27.48
CA LEU A 14 12.69 20.36 26.16
C LEU A 14 13.52 19.46 25.23
N LEU A 15 14.85 19.61 25.25
CA LEU A 15 15.76 18.77 24.45
C LEU A 15 15.73 17.31 24.91
N ASP A 16 15.64 17.05 26.22
CA ASP A 16 15.54 15.71 26.79
C ASP A 16 14.23 15.04 26.38
N VAL A 17 13.10 15.76 26.49
CA VAL A 17 11.78 15.27 26.04
C VAL A 17 11.80 14.96 24.55
N LEU A 18 12.37 15.85 23.72
CA LEU A 18 12.50 15.63 22.29
C LEU A 18 13.39 14.41 21.98
N THR A 19 14.50 14.27 22.70
CA THR A 19 15.44 13.15 22.53
C THR A 19 14.78 11.82 22.90
N ILE A 20 14.04 11.76 24.01
CA ILE A 20 13.28 10.59 24.42
C ILE A 20 12.19 10.27 23.40
N PHE A 21 11.45 11.28 22.90
CA PHE A 21 10.47 11.09 21.85
C PHE A 21 11.09 10.48 20.59
N PHE A 22 12.19 11.06 20.10
CA PHE A 22 12.92 10.52 18.94
C PHE A 22 13.44 9.11 19.19
N PHE A 23 13.93 8.82 20.40
CA PHE A 23 14.39 7.49 20.78
C PHE A 23 13.25 6.46 20.71
N ILE A 24 12.08 6.77 21.28
CA ILE A 24 10.90 5.90 21.22
C ILE A 24 10.44 5.70 19.78
N VAL A 25 10.35 6.77 18.99
CA VAL A 25 9.96 6.70 17.58
C VAL A 25 10.97 5.86 16.78
N CYS A 26 12.27 6.03 17.01
CA CYS A 26 13.31 5.23 16.35
C CYS A 26 13.17 3.74 16.71
N PHE A 27 12.98 3.41 17.99
CA PHE A 27 12.78 2.02 18.42
C PHE A 27 11.51 1.41 17.83
N TRP A 28 10.41 2.17 17.83
CA TRP A 28 9.15 1.74 17.24
C TRP A 28 9.28 1.49 15.75
N LEU A 29 9.95 2.39 15.01
CA LEU A 29 10.21 2.23 13.58
C LEU A 29 11.15 1.05 13.30
N LEU A 30 12.18 0.83 14.12
CA LEU A 30 13.06 -0.33 14.01
C LEU A 30 12.28 -1.64 14.14
N ILE A 31 11.39 -1.75 15.14
CA ILE A 31 10.55 -2.94 15.35
C ILE A 31 9.57 -3.12 14.19
N THR A 32 8.92 -2.04 13.73
CA THR A 32 7.98 -2.09 12.60
C THR A 32 8.67 -2.56 11.32
N VAL A 33 9.83 -1.99 11.01
CA VAL A 33 10.61 -2.34 9.83
C VAL A 33 11.18 -3.75 9.93
N ALA A 34 11.70 -4.14 11.09
CA ALA A 34 12.12 -5.52 11.35
C ALA A 34 10.96 -6.49 11.13
N SER A 35 9.78 -6.18 11.65
CA SER A 35 8.58 -7.02 11.50
C SER A 35 8.16 -7.16 10.03
N ASP A 36 8.20 -6.08 9.24
CA ASP A 36 7.96 -6.15 7.78
C ASP A 36 8.98 -7.05 7.08
N LEU A 37 10.27 -6.89 7.42
CA LEU A 37 11.36 -7.68 6.88
C LEU A 37 11.24 -9.16 7.22
N PHE A 38 10.83 -9.50 8.44
CA PHE A 38 10.64 -10.89 8.86
C PHE A 38 9.41 -11.53 8.22
N ARG A 39 8.32 -10.77 8.01
CA ARG A 39 7.10 -11.22 7.29
C ARG A 39 7.34 -11.52 5.81
N ARG A 40 8.38 -10.94 5.22
CA ARG A 40 8.78 -11.21 3.84
C ARG A 40 9.44 -12.58 3.73
N HIS A 41 8.77 -13.51 3.05
CA HIS A 41 9.25 -14.87 2.79
C HIS A 41 10.11 -14.96 1.52
N ASP A 42 10.14 -13.91 0.71
CA ASP A 42 10.94 -13.73 -0.50
C ASP A 42 12.42 -13.42 -0.23
N ILE A 43 12.78 -13.15 1.04
CA ILE A 43 14.12 -12.73 1.44
C ILE A 43 14.78 -13.79 2.30
N SER A 44 16.01 -14.18 1.94
CA SER A 44 16.78 -15.18 2.69
C SER A 44 17.15 -14.70 4.10
N GLY A 45 17.26 -15.63 5.04
CA GLY A 45 17.60 -15.31 6.44
C GLY A 45 18.94 -14.57 6.61
N TRP A 46 19.92 -14.85 5.73
CA TRP A 46 21.21 -14.15 5.70
C TRP A 46 21.07 -12.66 5.37
N VAL A 47 20.21 -12.32 4.41
CA VAL A 47 19.94 -10.91 4.08
C VAL A 47 19.25 -10.22 5.27
N LYS A 48 18.34 -10.91 5.97
CA LYS A 48 17.72 -10.38 7.20
C LYS A 48 18.76 -10.07 8.28
N ALA A 49 19.74 -10.95 8.48
CA ALA A 49 20.81 -10.74 9.45
C ALA A 49 21.68 -9.51 9.13
N ILE A 50 22.02 -9.28 7.85
CA ILE A 50 22.77 -8.10 7.40
C ILE A 50 22.00 -6.81 7.72
N TRP A 51 20.69 -6.79 7.48
CA TRP A 51 19.84 -5.64 7.83
C TRP A 51 19.85 -5.33 9.33
N VAL A 52 19.75 -6.36 10.16
CA VAL A 52 19.78 -6.20 11.62
C VAL A 52 21.13 -5.65 12.09
N ILE A 53 22.25 -6.19 11.60
CA ILE A 53 23.60 -5.69 11.92
C ILE A 53 23.75 -4.23 11.48
N GLY A 54 23.24 -3.89 10.29
CA GLY A 54 23.27 -2.53 9.76
C GLY A 54 22.55 -1.50 10.64
N TRP A 55 21.39 -1.84 11.20
CA TRP A 55 20.67 -0.95 12.13
C TRP A 55 21.41 -0.72 13.45
N ILE A 56 22.19 -1.70 13.92
CA ILE A 56 22.98 -1.56 15.15
C ILE A 56 24.13 -0.56 14.95
N ILE A 57 24.80 -0.61 13.80
CA ILE A 57 25.97 0.24 13.54
C ILE A 57 25.55 1.64 13.06
N PHE A 58 24.57 1.73 12.16
CA PHE A 58 24.14 2.99 11.55
C PHE A 58 22.60 3.06 11.42
N PRO A 59 21.87 3.31 12.53
CA PRO A 59 20.40 3.21 12.55
C PRO A 59 19.73 4.11 11.50
N PHE A 60 20.17 5.37 11.36
CA PHE A 60 19.58 6.32 10.41
C PHE A 60 19.88 5.94 8.95
N ILE A 61 21.11 5.55 8.64
CA ILE A 61 21.52 5.21 7.27
C ILE A 61 20.83 3.93 6.81
N PHE A 62 20.82 2.90 7.65
CA PHE A 62 20.19 1.64 7.30
C PHE A 62 18.66 1.72 7.27
N MET A 63 18.05 2.60 8.06
CA MET A 63 16.62 2.88 7.93
C MET A 63 16.26 3.48 6.56
N LEU A 64 17.04 4.44 6.08
CA LEU A 64 16.85 5.03 4.74
C LEU A 64 17.15 4.04 3.62
N ALA A 65 18.22 3.25 3.77
CA ALA A 65 18.53 2.19 2.82
C ALA A 65 17.37 1.19 2.70
N TYR A 66 16.77 0.79 3.83
CA TYR A 66 15.61 -0.11 3.81
C TYR A 66 14.45 0.50 3.01
N LEU A 67 14.14 1.77 3.23
CA LEU A 67 13.07 2.44 2.51
C LEU A 67 13.32 2.48 0.99
N ILE A 68 14.56 2.71 0.57
CA ILE A 68 14.94 2.77 -0.85
C ILE A 68 14.91 1.38 -1.51
N PHE A 69 15.53 0.38 -0.88
CA PHE A 69 15.63 -0.97 -1.43
C PHE A 69 14.30 -1.73 -1.34
N GLN A 70 13.54 -1.51 -0.27
CA GLN A 70 12.37 -2.30 0.07
C GLN A 70 11.04 -1.57 -0.21
N GLY A 71 11.07 -0.26 -0.49
CA GLY A 71 9.91 0.58 -0.75
C GLY A 71 9.21 0.31 -2.10
N ARG A 72 9.91 -0.27 -3.08
CA ARG A 72 9.35 -0.58 -4.41
C ARG A 72 8.16 -1.54 -4.35
N GLY A 73 8.11 -2.41 -3.34
CA GLY A 73 6.98 -3.33 -3.15
C GLY A 73 5.65 -2.65 -2.78
N MET A 74 5.63 -1.40 -2.29
CA MET A 74 4.37 -0.72 -1.94
C MET A 74 3.64 -0.17 -3.17
N ALA A 75 4.37 0.42 -4.12
CA ALA A 75 3.78 0.94 -5.35
C ALA A 75 3.22 -0.19 -6.23
N GLU A 76 3.97 -1.29 -6.35
CA GLU A 76 3.57 -2.45 -7.16
C GLU A 76 2.37 -3.18 -6.56
N ARG A 77 2.31 -3.34 -5.23
CA ARG A 77 1.17 -3.95 -4.52
C ARG A 77 -0.08 -3.07 -4.53
N ASN A 78 0.05 -1.75 -4.40
CA ASN A 78 -1.09 -0.85 -4.55
C ASN A 78 -1.66 -0.89 -5.97
N MET A 79 -0.82 -0.98 -7.00
CA MET A 79 -1.29 -1.14 -8.38
C MET A 79 -1.96 -2.51 -8.60
N GLN A 80 -1.41 -3.60 -8.05
CA GLN A 80 -2.03 -4.93 -8.16
C GLN A 80 -3.34 -5.03 -7.37
N GLN A 81 -3.42 -4.50 -6.15
CA GLN A 81 -4.65 -4.47 -5.36
C GLN A 81 -5.72 -3.56 -5.99
N ALA A 82 -5.33 -2.41 -6.56
CA ALA A 82 -6.27 -1.56 -7.29
C ALA A 82 -6.78 -2.23 -8.58
N ARG A 83 -5.97 -3.06 -9.23
CA ARG A 83 -6.41 -3.88 -10.38
C ARG A 83 -7.34 -5.01 -9.94
N GLN A 84 -6.97 -5.77 -8.91
CA GLN A 84 -7.82 -6.84 -8.36
C GLN A 84 -9.15 -6.31 -7.84
N ALA A 85 -9.16 -5.19 -7.11
CA ALA A 85 -10.40 -4.57 -6.65
C ALA A 85 -11.26 -4.07 -7.81
N ARG A 86 -10.67 -3.60 -8.92
CA ARG A 86 -11.42 -3.24 -10.14
C ARG A 86 -11.97 -4.47 -10.86
N ASP A 87 -11.22 -5.56 -10.90
CA ASP A 87 -11.63 -6.80 -11.56
C ASP A 87 -12.69 -7.55 -10.74
N GLU A 88 -12.59 -7.54 -9.40
CA GLU A 88 -13.62 -8.02 -8.48
C GLU A 88 -14.87 -7.13 -8.52
N LEU A 89 -14.72 -5.81 -8.60
CA LEU A 89 -15.85 -4.93 -8.80
C LEU A 89 -16.52 -5.18 -10.15
N ARG A 90 -15.74 -5.47 -11.21
CA ARG A 90 -16.26 -5.81 -12.54
C ARG A 90 -16.95 -7.19 -12.57
N SER A 91 -16.54 -8.13 -11.72
CA SER A 91 -17.14 -9.48 -11.64
C SER A 91 -18.32 -9.55 -10.67
N ALA A 92 -18.26 -8.82 -9.55
CA ALA A 92 -19.31 -8.76 -8.53
C ALA A 92 -20.41 -7.75 -8.89
N ILE A 93 -20.02 -6.57 -9.40
CA ILE A 93 -20.90 -5.71 -10.19
C ILE A 93 -20.74 -6.17 -11.63
N GLY A 94 -21.31 -7.32 -11.97
CA GLY A 94 -21.65 -7.58 -13.36
C GLY A 94 -22.52 -6.42 -13.80
N PHE A 95 -21.92 -5.40 -14.43
CA PHE A 95 -22.66 -4.27 -14.96
C PHE A 95 -23.61 -4.92 -15.97
N SER A 96 -24.86 -4.89 -15.56
CA SER A 96 -25.81 -5.96 -15.76
C SER A 96 -26.09 -6.10 -17.23
N ALA A 97 -25.49 -7.10 -17.88
CA ALA A 97 -25.83 -7.43 -19.27
C ALA A 97 -27.36 -7.58 -19.40
N ALA A 98 -28.04 -8.03 -18.34
CA ALA A 98 -29.49 -8.02 -18.23
C ALA A 98 -30.11 -6.60 -18.24
N ASP A 99 -29.62 -5.64 -17.45
CA ASP A 99 -30.11 -4.25 -17.44
C ASP A 99 -29.79 -3.51 -18.74
N GLU A 100 -28.62 -3.75 -19.35
CA GLU A 100 -28.28 -3.18 -20.65
C GLU A 100 -29.14 -3.79 -21.77
N ILE A 101 -29.42 -5.09 -21.72
CA ILE A 101 -30.38 -5.75 -22.63
C ILE A 101 -31.80 -5.21 -22.40
N GLU A 102 -32.21 -4.96 -21.14
CA GLU A 102 -33.50 -4.35 -20.82
C GLU A 102 -33.60 -2.93 -21.37
N LYS A 103 -32.54 -2.13 -21.21
CA LYS A 103 -32.47 -0.75 -21.73
C LYS A 103 -32.46 -0.73 -23.27
N LEU A 104 -31.74 -1.64 -23.92
CA LEU A 104 -31.82 -1.86 -25.37
C LEU A 104 -33.23 -2.26 -25.80
N GLY A 105 -33.93 -3.10 -25.03
CA GLY A 105 -35.31 -3.49 -25.27
C GLY A 105 -36.27 -2.29 -25.24
N ARG A 106 -36.10 -1.39 -24.25
CA ARG A 106 -36.87 -0.13 -24.17
C ARG A 106 -36.58 0.80 -25.35
N LEU A 107 -35.33 0.92 -25.79
CA LEU A 107 -34.96 1.72 -26.97
C LEU A 107 -35.56 1.18 -28.27
N LYS A 108 -35.64 -0.16 -28.40
CA LYS A 108 -36.33 -0.81 -29.52
C LYS A 108 -37.84 -0.54 -29.48
N GLN A 109 -38.47 -0.67 -28.32
CA GLN A 109 -39.90 -0.40 -28.14
C GLN A 109 -40.26 1.08 -28.39
N ALA A 110 -39.34 2.00 -28.07
CA ALA A 110 -39.46 3.42 -28.37
C ALA A 110 -39.20 3.76 -29.85
N GLY A 111 -38.84 2.78 -30.69
CA GLY A 111 -38.54 2.97 -32.12
C GLY A 111 -37.22 3.70 -32.39
N SER A 112 -36.36 3.89 -31.38
CA SER A 112 -35.08 4.59 -31.52
C SER A 112 -33.98 3.76 -32.18
N ILE A 113 -34.15 2.43 -32.24
CA ILE A 113 -33.23 1.49 -32.89
C ILE A 113 -34.01 0.43 -33.68
N SER A 114 -33.43 -0.04 -34.77
CA SER A 114 -34.01 -1.11 -35.60
C SER A 114 -33.77 -2.52 -35.02
N ASP A 115 -34.55 -3.50 -35.49
CA ASP A 115 -34.41 -4.91 -35.08
C ASP A 115 -33.03 -5.52 -35.37
N ALA A 116 -32.44 -5.10 -36.49
CA ALA A 116 -31.09 -5.52 -36.88
C ALA A 116 -30.02 -4.93 -35.94
N GLU A 117 -30.18 -3.67 -35.54
CA GLU A 117 -29.27 -3.00 -34.60
C GLU A 117 -29.40 -3.55 -33.18
N PHE A 118 -30.62 -3.82 -32.73
CA PHE A 118 -30.86 -4.46 -31.44
C PHE A 118 -30.17 -5.82 -31.34
N THR A 119 -30.31 -6.66 -32.36
CA THR A 119 -29.69 -7.99 -32.38
C THR A 119 -28.17 -7.92 -32.39
N ARG A 120 -27.59 -6.98 -33.15
CA ARG A 120 -26.14 -6.75 -33.21
C ARG A 120 -25.56 -6.24 -31.88
N LEU A 121 -26.25 -5.33 -31.22
CA LEU A 121 -25.82 -4.75 -29.94
C LEU A 121 -25.97 -5.76 -28.80
N ARG A 122 -27.07 -6.53 -28.77
CA ARG A 122 -27.28 -7.62 -27.81
C ARG A 122 -26.20 -8.69 -27.92
N ALA A 123 -25.81 -9.08 -29.15
CA ALA A 123 -24.76 -10.07 -29.36
C ALA A 123 -23.39 -9.63 -28.79
N ARG A 124 -23.08 -8.33 -28.81
CA ARG A 124 -21.83 -7.79 -28.25
C ARG A 124 -21.79 -7.79 -26.71
N LEU A 125 -22.96 -7.78 -26.06
CA LEU A 125 -23.07 -7.73 -24.59
C LEU A 125 -23.08 -9.11 -23.92
N VAL A 126 -23.35 -10.17 -24.68
CA VAL A 126 -23.43 -11.56 -24.20
C VAL A 126 -22.15 -12.35 -24.53
N GLN A 127 -21.22 -11.74 -25.26
CA GLN A 127 -19.97 -12.33 -25.72
C GLN A 127 -18.83 -12.01 -24.77
#